data_AF-E7PRJ7-F1
#
_entry.id   AF-E7PRJ7-F1
#
_cell.length_a   1.000
_cell.length_b   1.000
_cell.length_c   1.000
_cell.angle_alpha   90.00
_cell.angle_beta   90.00
_cell.angle_gamma   90.00
#
_symmetry.space_group_name_H-M   'P 1'
#
loop_
_entity.id
_entity.type
_entity.pdbx_description
1 polymer ?
#
loop_
_entity_poly.entity_id
_entity_poly.type
_entity_poly.pdbx_seq_one_letter_code
_entity_poly.pdbx_strand_id
1 'polypeptide(L)'
;MSFSEADFHHANTAEDIEVEVTIGELSRALLSDGRFGLYLRGLSVEGQLNDEPGDTDAPVLTVRLSVDATMEPVWSLVCDRYPVPRILSNRDKAMFCLVRLAGDETRHLTWAQGSVLSKMTEANN
;
A
#
# COMPACT_ATOMS: atom_id res chain seq x y z
N MET A 1 7.04 -6.80 -11.51
CA MET A 1 7.65 -5.46 -11.59
C MET A 1 9.13 -5.69 -11.52
N SER A 2 9.92 -5.12 -12.41
CA SER A 2 11.37 -5.28 -12.43
C SER A 2 12.01 -3.94 -12.08
N PHE A 3 12.99 -3.97 -11.20
CA PHE A 3 13.86 -2.83 -10.91
C PHE A 3 15.24 -3.07 -11.53
N SER A 4 15.93 -1.98 -11.81
CA SER A 4 17.28 -1.94 -12.36
C SER A 4 18.07 -0.83 -11.68
N GLU A 5 19.39 -0.87 -11.81
CA GLU A 5 20.29 0.17 -11.26
C GLU A 5 19.90 1.58 -11.73
N ALA A 6 19.36 1.71 -12.95
CA ALA A 6 18.95 3.00 -13.50
C ALA A 6 17.71 3.60 -12.81
N ASP A 7 16.94 2.80 -12.07
CA ASP A 7 15.78 3.27 -11.32
C ASP A 7 16.17 3.97 -10.00
N PHE A 8 17.41 3.76 -9.52
CA PHE A 8 17.93 4.37 -8.30
C PHE A 8 18.27 5.84 -8.52
N HIS A 9 18.13 6.64 -7.48
CA HIS A 9 18.47 8.06 -7.53
C HIS A 9 19.96 8.22 -7.89
N HIS A 10 20.24 8.90 -9.00
CA HIS A 10 21.59 9.02 -9.57
C HIS A 10 22.32 7.67 -9.82
N ALA A 11 21.57 6.57 -10.00
CA ALA A 11 22.09 5.22 -10.09
C ALA A 11 22.94 4.79 -8.86
N ASN A 12 22.72 5.42 -7.69
CA ASN A 12 23.40 5.06 -6.46
C ASN A 12 22.64 3.94 -5.73
N THR A 13 23.11 2.70 -5.86
CA THR A 13 22.48 1.53 -5.21
C THR A 13 22.80 1.39 -3.73
N ALA A 14 23.64 2.28 -3.16
CA ALA A 14 23.88 2.33 -1.73
C ALA A 14 22.77 3.06 -0.95
N GLU A 15 21.85 3.73 -1.65
CA GLU A 15 20.67 4.38 -1.08
C GLU A 15 19.42 3.67 -1.59
N ASP A 16 18.68 3.04 -0.69
CA ASP A 16 17.47 2.28 -1.04
C ASP A 16 16.38 3.20 -1.62
N ILE A 17 15.58 2.66 -2.55
CA ILE A 17 14.34 3.30 -2.98
C ILE A 17 13.31 3.06 -1.89
N GLU A 18 12.78 4.12 -1.27
CA GLU A 18 11.66 4.03 -0.32
C GLU A 18 10.47 4.87 -0.79
N VAL A 19 9.30 4.23 -0.90
CA VAL A 19 8.03 4.90 -1.21
C VAL A 19 6.99 4.49 -0.18
N GLU A 20 6.45 5.46 0.54
CA GLU A 20 5.39 5.25 1.53
C GLU A 20 4.05 5.81 1.07
N VAL A 21 2.99 5.04 1.29
CA VAL A 21 1.62 5.44 0.99
C VAL A 21 0.73 5.12 2.17
N THR A 22 0.02 6.13 2.67
CA THR A 22 -1.00 5.97 3.72
C THR A 22 -2.37 5.78 3.07
N ILE A 23 -3.04 4.69 3.46
CA ILE A 23 -4.32 4.25 2.90
C ILE A 23 -5.38 4.34 3.99
N GLY A 24 -6.45 5.10 3.72
CA GLY A 24 -7.65 5.17 4.55
C GLY A 24 -8.81 4.34 3.99
N GLU A 25 -10.01 4.54 4.55
CA GLU A 25 -11.24 3.81 4.15
C GLU A 25 -11.04 2.28 4.13
N LEU A 26 -10.35 1.79 5.16
CA LEU A 26 -9.92 0.40 5.25
C LEU A 26 -11.11 -0.55 5.37
N SER A 27 -11.06 -1.65 4.62
CA SER A 27 -12.05 -2.73 4.77
C SER A 27 -11.98 -3.35 6.17
N ARG A 28 -13.07 -3.99 6.62
CA ARG A 28 -13.11 -4.68 7.94
C ARG A 28 -12.00 -5.72 8.11
N ALA A 29 -11.55 -6.33 7.01
CA ALA A 29 -10.46 -7.30 7.04
C ALA A 29 -9.10 -6.65 7.28
N LEU A 30 -8.91 -5.41 6.82
CA LEU A 30 -7.70 -4.61 7.06
C LEU A 30 -7.70 -4.01 8.48
N LEU A 31 -8.87 -3.71 9.03
CA LEU A 31 -9.05 -3.23 10.41
C LEU A 31 -8.90 -4.32 11.48
N SER A 32 -8.63 -5.58 11.10
CA SER A 32 -8.58 -6.68 12.05
C SER A 32 -7.33 -6.60 12.95
N ASP A 33 -7.54 -6.50 14.26
CA ASP A 33 -6.47 -6.41 15.25
C ASP A 33 -5.46 -7.56 15.17
N GLY A 34 -5.97 -8.79 15.00
CA GLY A 34 -5.13 -9.98 14.92
C GLY A 34 -4.22 -10.01 13.68
N ARG A 35 -4.47 -9.14 12.69
CA ARG A 35 -3.67 -9.07 11.47
C ARG A 35 -2.90 -7.78 11.34
N PHE A 36 -3.52 -6.61 11.40
CA PHE A 36 -2.82 -5.35 11.14
C PHE A 36 -2.98 -4.31 12.25
N GLY A 37 -3.68 -4.64 13.33
CA GLY A 37 -4.01 -3.69 14.41
C GLY A 37 -2.82 -2.91 14.96
N LEU A 38 -1.69 -3.58 15.18
CA LEU A 38 -0.48 -2.93 15.70
C LEU A 38 0.10 -1.86 14.77
N TYR A 39 -0.23 -1.90 13.48
CA TYR A 39 0.24 -0.95 12.47
C TYR A 39 -0.82 0.11 12.10
N LEU A 40 -1.98 0.09 12.76
CA LEU A 40 -2.99 1.12 12.55
C LEU A 40 -2.48 2.47 13.08
N ARG A 41 -2.68 3.49 12.26
CA ARG A 41 -2.42 4.90 12.55
C ARG A 41 -3.72 5.67 12.46
N GLY A 42 -3.74 6.87 13.03
CA GLY A 42 -4.87 7.79 12.93
C GLY A 42 -4.63 8.87 11.89
N LEU A 43 -5.60 9.15 11.04
CA LEU A 43 -5.62 10.36 10.22
C LEU A 43 -6.66 11.33 10.81
N SER A 44 -6.18 12.46 11.30
CA SER A 44 -7.04 13.51 11.87
C SER A 44 -7.87 14.17 10.78
N VAL A 45 -8.92 14.87 11.17
CA VAL A 45 -9.79 15.63 10.25
C VAL A 45 -9.05 16.81 9.59
N GLU A 46 -7.97 17.28 10.19
CA GLU A 46 -7.03 18.28 9.65
C GLU A 46 -5.97 17.66 8.72
N GLY A 47 -6.03 16.34 8.49
CA GLY A 47 -5.08 15.62 7.65
C GLY A 47 -3.74 15.33 8.31
N GLN A 48 -3.66 15.41 9.65
CA GLN A 48 -2.45 15.04 10.39
C GLN A 48 -2.41 13.53 10.59
N LEU A 49 -1.26 12.92 10.27
CA LEU A 49 -1.04 11.51 10.50
C LEU A 49 -0.51 11.31 11.93
N ASN A 50 -1.38 10.84 12.81
CA ASN A 50 -1.08 10.47 14.17
C ASN A 50 -0.65 9.02 14.21
N ASP A 51 0.48 8.76 14.86
CA ASP A 51 0.95 7.38 14.93
C ASP A 51 -0.01 6.54 15.78
N GLU A 52 -0.32 6.95 17.01
CA GLU A 52 -1.40 6.33 17.79
C GLU A 52 -2.77 6.91 17.36
N PRO A 53 -3.75 6.10 16.97
CA PRO A 53 -5.06 6.60 16.56
C PRO A 53 -5.78 7.28 17.73
N GLY A 54 -6.19 8.54 17.56
CA GLY A 54 -7.09 9.23 18.48
C GLY A 54 -8.55 8.79 18.31
N ASP A 55 -9.41 9.11 19.30
CA ASP A 55 -10.83 8.73 19.31
C ASP A 55 -11.61 9.21 18.07
N THR A 56 -11.19 10.31 17.46
CA THR A 56 -11.83 10.93 16.30
C THR A 56 -11.10 10.67 14.98
N ASP A 57 -9.96 9.99 15.02
CA ASP A 57 -9.13 9.79 13.83
C ASP A 57 -9.70 8.68 12.96
N ALA A 58 -9.60 8.87 11.64
CA ALA A 58 -9.88 7.77 10.71
C ALA A 58 -8.74 6.75 10.78
N PRO A 59 -9.02 5.44 10.93
CA PRO A 59 -7.98 4.43 10.94
C PRO A 59 -7.35 4.28 9.55
N VAL A 60 -6.03 4.33 9.50
CA VAL A 60 -5.23 4.21 8.27
C VAL A 60 -4.06 3.25 8.44
N LEU A 61 -3.55 2.75 7.32
CA LEU A 61 -2.34 1.92 7.26
C LEU A 61 -1.32 2.57 6.33
N THR A 62 -0.05 2.64 6.73
CA THR A 62 1.04 3.09 5.85
C THR A 62 1.77 1.88 5.28
N VAL A 63 1.74 1.75 3.95
CA VAL A 63 2.47 0.73 3.20
C VAL A 63 3.76 1.33 2.66
N ARG A 64 4.89 0.66 2.91
CA ARG A 64 6.19 0.99 2.33
C ARG A 64 6.57 -0.02 1.25
N LEU A 65 7.00 0.47 0.09
CA LEU A 65 7.82 -0.26 -0.87
C LEU A 65 9.27 0.13 -0.62
N SER A 66 10.14 -0.86 -0.35
CA SER A 66 11.58 -0.69 -0.32
C SER A 66 12.26 -1.52 -1.41
N VAL A 67 13.28 -0.98 -2.05
CA VAL A 67 14.14 -1.70 -3.00
C VAL A 67 15.59 -1.39 -2.67
N ASP A 68 16.35 -2.40 -2.29
CA ASP A 68 17.77 -2.29 -1.97
C ASP A 68 18.64 -2.64 -3.18
N ALA A 69 19.97 -2.67 -2.99
CA ALA A 69 20.94 -3.02 -4.02
C ALA A 69 20.72 -4.40 -4.69
N THR A 70 19.90 -5.28 -4.11
CA THR A 70 19.53 -6.58 -4.71
C THR A 70 18.49 -6.44 -5.83
N MET A 71 17.88 -5.26 -6.01
CA MET A 71 16.79 -4.99 -6.95
C MET A 71 15.49 -5.74 -6.64
N GLU A 72 15.40 -6.38 -5.48
CA GLU A 72 14.22 -7.13 -5.05
C GLU A 72 13.27 -6.23 -4.24
N PRO A 73 12.02 -6.04 -4.68
CA PRO A 73 11.07 -5.18 -3.99
C PRO A 73 10.47 -5.86 -2.77
N VAL A 74 10.54 -5.18 -1.62
CA VAL A 74 9.90 -5.58 -0.37
C VAL A 74 8.73 -4.66 -0.06
N TRP A 75 7.57 -5.25 0.21
CA TRP A 75 6.37 -4.53 0.63
C TRP A 75 6.14 -4.75 2.10
N SER A 76 5.90 -3.70 2.86
CA SER A 76 5.71 -3.79 4.30
C SER A 76 4.69 -2.78 4.83
N LEU A 77 4.16 -3.04 6.03
CA LEU A 77 3.49 -2.04 6.85
C LEU A 77 4.50 -1.42 7.81
N VAL A 78 4.40 -0.10 7.96
CA VAL A 78 5.29 0.70 8.80
C VAL A 78 4.47 1.68 9.65
N CYS A 79 5.01 2.01 10.82
CA CYS A 79 4.54 3.07 11.72
C CYS A 79 5.70 3.42 12.66
N ASP A 80 5.61 4.53 13.38
CA ASP A 80 6.75 5.03 14.16
C ASP A 80 6.89 4.29 15.50
N ARG A 81 5.79 3.77 16.04
CA ARG A 81 5.68 3.03 17.30
C ARG A 81 6.31 1.65 17.25
N TYR A 82 6.30 0.99 16.09
CA TYR A 82 6.83 -0.35 15.92
C TYR A 82 8.07 -0.33 15.03
N PRO A 83 9.27 -0.59 15.60
CA PRO A 83 10.52 -0.46 14.87
C PRO A 83 10.74 -1.56 13.82
N VAL A 84 9.93 -2.62 13.85
CA VAL A 84 10.02 -3.74 12.91
C VAL A 84 8.89 -3.63 11.90
N PRO A 85 9.18 -3.39 10.62
CA PRO A 85 8.16 -3.44 9.57
C PRO A 85 7.53 -4.82 9.46
N ARG A 86 6.23 -4.87 9.17
CA ARG A 86 5.55 -6.13 8.84
C ARG A 86 5.58 -6.38 7.36
N ILE A 87 6.34 -7.37 6.91
CA ILE A 87 6.39 -7.77 5.50
C ILE A 87 5.01 -8.29 5.04
N LEU A 88 4.56 -7.80 3.89
CA LEU A 88 3.28 -8.16 3.29
C LEU A 88 3.45 -9.30 2.29
N SER A 89 2.73 -10.40 2.53
CA SER A 89 2.61 -11.48 1.55
C SER A 89 1.77 -11.03 0.34
N ASN A 90 1.79 -11.82 -0.75
CA ASN A 90 0.87 -11.59 -1.87
C ASN A 90 -0.60 -11.62 -1.45
N ARG A 91 -0.95 -12.45 -0.45
CA ARG A 91 -2.31 -12.52 0.10
C ARG A 91 -2.65 -11.25 0.88
N ASP A 92 -1.71 -10.68 1.63
CA ASP A 92 -1.94 -9.41 2.33
C ASP A 92 -2.11 -8.27 1.33
N LYS A 93 -1.24 -8.17 0.33
CA LYS A 93 -1.33 -7.14 -0.73
C LYS A 93 -2.67 -7.20 -1.48
N ALA A 94 -3.20 -8.40 -1.72
CA ALA A 94 -4.50 -8.57 -2.36
C ALA A 94 -5.68 -7.99 -1.55
N MET A 95 -5.53 -7.84 -0.23
CA MET A 95 -6.59 -7.27 0.64
C MET A 95 -6.76 -5.77 0.49
N PHE A 96 -5.75 -5.07 -0.03
CA PHE A 96 -5.82 -3.64 -0.34
C PHE A 96 -6.59 -3.39 -1.64
N CYS A 97 -7.10 -4.44 -2.31
CA CYS A 97 -7.84 -4.36 -3.57
C CYS A 97 -7.14 -3.50 -4.65
N LEU A 98 -5.81 -3.44 -4.61
CA LEU A 98 -5.03 -2.61 -5.51
C LEU A 98 -5.12 -3.17 -6.93
N VAL A 99 -5.44 -2.28 -7.86
CA VAL A 99 -5.44 -2.61 -9.28
C VAL A 99 -4.26 -1.93 -9.95
N ARG A 100 -3.33 -2.73 -10.48
CA ARG A 100 -2.22 -2.22 -11.27
C ARG A 100 -2.75 -1.71 -12.60
N LEU A 101 -2.66 -0.39 -12.81
CA LEU A 101 -2.87 0.24 -14.10
C LEU A 101 -1.50 0.36 -14.79
N ALA A 102 -1.13 -0.62 -15.62
CA ALA A 102 0.09 -0.56 -16.40
C ALA A 102 0.05 -1.54 -17.59
N GLY A 103 0.38 -1.03 -18.78
CA GLY A 103 0.15 -1.70 -20.07
C GLY A 103 -1.21 -1.32 -20.68
N ASP A 104 -1.24 -1.15 -22.01
CA ASP A 104 -2.37 -0.69 -22.86
C ASP A 104 -3.52 -0.01 -22.11
N GLU A 105 -3.25 1.26 -21.75
CA GLU A 105 -3.97 2.11 -20.81
C GLU A 105 -5.46 2.27 -21.12
N THR A 106 -5.85 2.05 -22.37
CA THR A 106 -7.23 2.24 -22.84
C THR A 106 -8.18 1.16 -22.35
N ARG A 107 -7.75 -0.09 -22.17
CA ARG A 107 -8.66 -1.19 -21.76
C ARG A 107 -9.03 -1.15 -20.28
N HIS A 108 -8.11 -0.71 -19.42
CA HIS A 108 -8.33 -0.76 -17.97
C HIS A 108 -9.48 0.14 -17.51
N LEU A 109 -9.73 1.26 -18.21
CA LEU A 109 -10.78 2.25 -17.91
C LEU A 109 -12.02 2.13 -18.82
N THR A 110 -12.21 0.99 -19.50
CA THR A 110 -13.42 0.73 -20.31
C THR A 110 -14.38 -0.20 -19.58
N TRP A 111 -15.63 -0.29 -20.02
CA TRP A 111 -16.62 -1.29 -19.57
C TRP A 111 -16.49 -2.64 -20.29
N ALA A 112 -15.30 -2.96 -20.78
CA ALA A 112 -15.04 -4.25 -21.42
C ALA A 112 -15.00 -5.38 -20.38
N GLN A 113 -15.46 -6.57 -20.77
CA GLN A 113 -15.42 -7.75 -19.91
C GLN A 113 -14.00 -7.99 -19.37
N GLY A 114 -13.87 -8.07 -18.04
CA GLY A 114 -12.59 -8.25 -17.35
C GLY A 114 -11.80 -6.97 -17.06
N SER A 115 -12.31 -5.78 -17.42
CA SER A 115 -11.71 -4.50 -17.06
C SER A 115 -11.74 -4.22 -15.56
N VAL A 116 -11.02 -3.17 -15.15
CA VAL A 116 -10.98 -2.72 -13.75
C VAL A 116 -12.35 -2.20 -13.31
N LEU A 117 -13.01 -1.41 -14.15
CA LEU A 117 -14.32 -0.84 -13.87
C LEU A 117 -15.40 -1.93 -13.76
N SER A 118 -15.38 -2.95 -14.63
CA SER A 118 -16.31 -4.08 -14.54
C SER A 118 -16.15 -4.84 -13.22
N LYS A 119 -14.91 -5.13 -12.80
CA LYS A 119 -14.63 -5.81 -11.53
C LYS A 119 -15.04 -4.99 -10.31
N MET A 120 -14.82 -3.68 -10.33
CA MET A 120 -15.26 -2.77 -9.25
C MET A 120 -16.78 -2.72 -9.12
N THR A 121 -17.51 -2.82 -10.23
CA THR A 121 -18.99 -2.79 -10.22
C THR A 121 -19.59 -4.12 -9.79
N GLU A 122 -18.97 -5.25 -10.18
CA GLU A 122 -19.37 -6.58 -9.73
C GLU A 122 -19.11 -6.79 -8.22
N ALA A 123 -18.04 -6.20 -7.67
CA ALA A 123 -17.72 -6.29 -6.25
C ALA A 123 -18.66 -5.47 -5.34
N ASN A 124 -19.46 -4.56 -5.93
CA ASN A 124 -20.38 -3.67 -5.22
C ASN A 124 -21.84 -4.18 -5.20
N ASN A 125 -22.08 -5.36 -5.79
CA ASN A 125 -23.36 -6.09 -5.74
C ASN A 125 -23.23 -7.32 -4.83
#